data_AF-A0A968ES78-F1
#
_entry.id   AF-A0A968ES78-F1
#
_cell.length_a   1.000
_cell.length_b   1.000
_cell.length_c   1.000
_cell.angle_alpha   90.00
_cell.angle_beta   90.00
_cell.angle_gamma   90.00
#
_symmetry.space_group_name_H-M   'P 1'
#
loop_
_entity.id
_entity.type
_entity.pdbx_description
1 polymer ?
#
loop_
_entity_poly.entity_id
_entity_poly.type
_entity_poly.pdbx_seq_one_letter_code
_entity_poly.pdbx_strand_id
1 'polypeptide(L)' 'DLVMCTHGDLIPEVLNRLLHEGMRVNGTRGCAKGSVWTLEADGHGFTHGAYVAHP' A
#
# COMPACT_ATOMS: atom_id res chain seq x y z
N ASP A 1 -3.74 12.61 8.43
CA ASP A 1 -3.41 11.18 8.24
C ASP A 1 -4.64 10.30 8.36
N LEU A 2 -4.82 9.40 7.39
CA LEU A 2 -5.91 8.44 7.32
C LEU A 2 -5.32 7.04 7.52
N VAL A 3 -5.85 6.29 8.48
CA VAL A 3 -5.49 4.88 8.68
C VAL A 3 -6.68 4.02 8.32
N MET A 4 -6.48 3.06 7.41
CA MET A 4 -7.48 2.09 7.02
C MET A 4 -6.99 0.70 7.44
N CYS A 5 -7.80 0.01 8.25
CA CYS A 5 -7.56 -1.39 8.58
C CYS A 5 -8.53 -2.24 7.77
N THR A 6 -8.01 -3.09 6.90
CA THR A 6 -8.81 -3.92 6.01
C THR A 6 -8.52 -5.40 6.28
N HIS A 7 -9.33 -6.26 5.68
CA HIS A 7 -9.03 -7.68 5.64
C HIS A 7 -7.86 -7.91 4.67
N GLY A 8 -7.01 -8.91 4.98
CA GLY A 8 -5.74 -9.13 4.26
C GLY A 8 -5.89 -9.53 2.79
N ASP A 9 -7.10 -9.90 2.37
CA ASP A 9 -7.51 -10.19 1.00
C ASP A 9 -7.77 -8.92 0.15
N LEU A 10 -8.09 -7.79 0.77
CA LEU A 10 -8.34 -6.54 0.05
C LEU A 10 -7.06 -5.74 -0.27
N ILE A 11 -6.00 -5.92 0.52
CA ILE A 11 -4.73 -5.19 0.34
C ILE A 11 -4.09 -5.48 -1.04
N PRO A 12 -3.98 -6.75 -1.50
CA PRO A 12 -3.41 -7.05 -2.81
C PRO A 12 -4.18 -6.41 -3.97
N GLU A 13 -5.52 -6.41 -3.91
CA GLU A 13 -6.35 -5.85 -4.99
C GLU A 13 -6.18 -4.34 -5.11
N VAL A 14 -6.23 -3.62 -3.99
CA VAL A 14 -6.03 -2.16 -3.96
C VAL A 14 -4.62 -1.82 -4.46
N LEU A 15 -3.58 -2.50 -3.96
CA LEU A 15 -2.21 -2.23 -4.39
C LEU A 15 -1.99 -2.52 -5.87
N ASN A 16 -2.57 -3.60 -6.40
CA ASN A 16 -2.49 -3.90 -7.83
C ASN A 16 -3.13 -2.80 -8.68
N ARG A 17 -4.25 -2.25 -8.23
CA ARG A 17 -4.89 -1.11 -8.90
C ARG A 17 -3.98 0.13 -8.88
N LEU A 18 -3.44 0.49 -7.73
CA LEU A 18 -2.58 1.66 -7.57
C LEU A 18 -1.27 1.56 -8.39
N LEU A 19 -0.67 0.36 -8.42
CA LEU A 19 0.49 0.07 -9.26
C LEU A 19 0.16 0.23 -10.75
N HIS A 20 -1.01 -0.25 -11.18
CA HIS A 20 -1.48 -0.07 -12.56
C HIS A 20 -1.74 1.41 -12.89
N GLU A 21 -2.11 2.22 -11.90
CA GLU A 21 -2.28 3.68 -12.04
C GLU A 21 -0.94 4.44 -12.01
N GLY A 22 0.19 3.76 -11.81
CA GLY A 22 1.53 4.33 -11.89
C GLY A 22 2.20 4.60 -10.54
N MET A 23 1.58 4.20 -9.43
CA MET A 23 2.22 4.25 -8.11
C MET A 23 3.49 3.39 -8.11
N ARG A 24 4.56 3.89 -7.52
CA ARG A 24 5.84 3.17 -7.37
C ARG A 24 5.95 2.56 -5.99
N VAL A 25 6.57 1.39 -5.90
CA VAL A 25 6.85 0.74 -4.60
C VAL A 25 8.34 0.81 -4.30
N ASN A 26 8.65 1.30 -3.11
CA ASN A 26 10.02 1.33 -2.59
C ASN A 26 10.24 0.10 -1.68
N GLY A 27 11.18 -0.76 -2.05
CA GLY A 27 11.55 -1.94 -1.25
C GLY A 27 10.68 -3.17 -1.50
N THR A 28 10.46 -3.96 -0.45
CA THR A 28 9.75 -5.25 -0.53
C THR A 28 8.23 -5.05 -0.61
N ARG A 29 7.53 -6.08 -1.10
CA ARG A 29 6.07 -6.14 -1.15
C ARG A 29 5.59 -7.29 -0.26
N GLY A 30 4.48 -7.10 0.45
CA GLY A 30 3.87 -8.16 1.25
C GLY A 30 2.48 -7.81 1.76
N CYS A 31 1.86 -8.79 2.42
CA CYS A 31 0.53 -8.72 3.03
C CYS A 31 0.47 -9.55 4.33
N ALA A 32 1.56 -9.59 5.10
CA ALA A 32 1.57 -10.31 6.38
C ALA A 32 0.51 -9.73 7.33
N LYS A 33 -0.07 -10.58 8.19
CA LYS A 33 -1.03 -10.10 9.21
C LYS A 33 -0.35 -9.05 10.08
N GLY A 34 -1.03 -7.91 10.27
CA GLY A 34 -0.49 -6.80 11.05
C GLY A 34 0.57 -5.97 10.32
N SER A 35 0.85 -6.23 9.04
CA SER A 35 1.69 -5.35 8.22
C SER A 35 0.98 -4.04 7.87
N VAL A 36 1.77 -3.03 7.55
CA VAL A 36 1.30 -1.68 7.22
C VAL A 36 1.84 -1.26 5.85
N TRP A 37 0.97 -0.60 5.09
CA TRP A 37 1.32 0.10 3.87
C TRP A 37 1.17 1.60 4.08
N THR A 38 2.26 2.34 3.88
CA THR A 38 2.23 3.80 3.83
C THR A 38 2.14 4.22 2.37
N LEU A 39 1.14 5.04 2.04
CA LEU A 39 0.90 5.53 0.68
C LEU A 39 1.02 7.05 0.65
N GLU A 40 1.80 7.57 -0.28
CA GLU A 40 1.96 9.00 -0.54
C GLU A 40 1.15 9.41 -1.75
N ALA A 41 0.49 10.56 -1.68
CA ALA A 41 -0.30 11.12 -2.77
C ALA A 41 0.04 12.60 -2.99
N ASP A 42 -0.01 13.04 -4.24
CA ASP A 42 0.32 14.42 -4.65
C ASP A 42 -0.91 15.28 -5.02
N GLY A 43 -2.11 14.78 -4.71
CA GLY A 43 -3.38 15.42 -5.06
C GLY A 43 -3.94 15.00 -6.43
N HIS A 44 -3.14 14.37 -7.30
CA HIS A 44 -3.60 13.77 -8.56
C HIS A 44 -3.68 12.25 -8.50
N GLY A 45 -3.00 11.63 -7.54
CA GLY A 45 -3.10 10.20 -7.27
C GLY A 45 -2.06 9.75 -6.25
N PHE A 46 -1.99 8.44 -6.04
CA PHE A 46 -0.94 7.82 -5.22
C PHE A 46 0.35 7.68 -6.04
N THR A 47 1.45 8.21 -5.52
CA THR A 47 2.74 8.24 -6.24
C THR A 47 3.72 7.22 -5.69
N HIS A 48 3.72 6.99 -4.38
CA HIS A 48 4.62 6.04 -3.72
C HIS A 48 3.90 5.18 -2.67
N GLY A 49 4.35 3.93 -2.56
CA GLY A 49 3.97 3.00 -1.51
C GLY A 49 5.19 2.37 -0.83
N ALA A 50 5.14 2.25 0.49
CA ALA A 50 6.16 1.57 1.28
C ALA A 50 5.52 0.51 2.19
N TYR A 51 6.13 -0.68 2.24
CA TYR A 51 5.69 -1.80 3.04
C TYR A 51 6.51 -1.93 4.32
N VAL A 52 5.84 -2.12 5.45
CA VAL A 52 6.47 -2.46 6.73
C VAL A 52 5.77 -3.69 7.31
N ALA A 53 6.55 -4.76 7.50
CA ALA A 53 6.12 -5.90 8.29
C ALA A 53 6.39 -5.62 9.77
N HIS A 54 5.40 -5.91 10.62
CA HIS A 54 5.61 -5.94 12.07
C HIS A 54 5.94 -7.38 12.52
N PRO A 55 6.82 -7.56 13.52
CA PRO A 55 7.16 -8.87 14.08
C PRO A 55 5.97 -9.62 14.69
#